data_AF-A0A1Y1KD54-F1
#
_entry.id   AF-A0A1Y1KD54-F1
#
_cell.length_a   1.000
_cell.length_b   1.000
_cell.length_c   1.000
_cell.angle_alpha   90.00
_cell.angle_beta   90.00
_cell.angle_gamma   90.00
#
_symmetry.space_group_name_H-M   'P 1'
#
loop_
_entity.id
_entity.type
_entity.pdbx_description
1 polymer ?
#
loop_
_entity_poly.entity_id
_entity_poly.type
_entity_poly.pdbx_seq_one_letter_code
_entity_poly.pdbx_strand_id
1 'polypeptide(L)'
;NIAIGALLFLGALYFLFGGKKPDPYHEHVPSGHPSVVLVTVIDPSEWDTAYLDTIKENRERYAARHGYQAMVVNALDYDTQGAPRSWAKIFAMRHALSKYPDCKFIWYLDQDAYIMDPTKSLEDQVT
;
A
#
# COMPACT_ATOMS: atom_id res chain seq x y z
N ASN A 1 -11.16 -45.97 38.79
CA ASN A 1 -12.46 -45.55 38.23
C ASN A 1 -12.79 -44.08 38.47
N ILE A 2 -12.70 -43.55 39.71
CA ILE A 2 -13.02 -42.14 40.01
C ILE A 2 -12.08 -41.12 39.30
N ALA A 3 -10.78 -41.41 39.25
CA ALA A 3 -9.79 -40.52 38.60
C ALA A 3 -10.03 -40.35 37.08
N ILE A 4 -10.50 -41.40 36.41
CA ILE A 4 -10.83 -41.37 34.98
C ILE A 4 -12.06 -40.50 34.74
N GLY A 5 -13.07 -40.60 35.61
CA GLY A 5 -14.26 -39.74 35.56
C GLY A 5 -13.92 -38.26 35.75
N ALA A 6 -13.02 -37.95 36.67
CA ALA A 6 -12.56 -36.57 36.89
C ALA A 6 -11.81 -35.99 35.69
N LEU A 7 -10.95 -36.78 35.04
CA LEU A 7 -10.23 -36.37 33.83
C LEU A 7 -11.17 -36.14 32.65
N LEU A 8 -12.16 -37.02 32.44
CA LEU A 8 -13.16 -36.85 31.40
C LEU A 8 -14.04 -35.61 31.65
N PHE A 9 -14.40 -35.35 32.90
CA PHE A 9 -15.18 -34.17 33.28
C PHE A 9 -14.39 -32.88 33.03
N LEU A 10 -13.12 -32.83 33.42
CA LEU A 10 -12.24 -31.67 33.16
C LEU A 10 -12.01 -31.46 31.66
N GLY A 11 -11.84 -32.54 30.89
CA GLY A 11 -11.74 -32.47 29.43
C GLY A 11 -13.01 -31.94 28.77
N ALA A 12 -14.18 -32.38 29.23
CA ALA A 12 -15.47 -31.86 28.76
C ALA A 12 -15.66 -30.39 29.12
N LEU A 13 -15.24 -29.98 30.32
CA LEU A 13 -15.32 -28.60 30.78
C LEU A 13 -14.37 -27.69 29.97
N TYR A 14 -13.16 -28.17 29.67
CA TYR A 14 -12.23 -27.47 28.78
C TYR A 14 -12.78 -27.36 27.35
N PHE A 15 -13.48 -28.36 26.84
CA PHE A 15 -14.07 -28.31 25.50
C PHE A 15 -15.29 -27.37 25.43
N LEU A 16 -16.12 -27.33 26.48
CA LEU A 16 -17.31 -26.49 26.54
C LEU A 16 -17.01 -25.02 26.84
N PHE A 17 -15.97 -24.74 27.64
CA PHE A 17 -15.60 -23.39 28.08
C PHE A 17 -14.26 -22.89 27.54
N GLY A 18 -13.55 -23.71 26.77
CA GLY A 18 -12.34 -23.32 26.07
C GLY A 18 -12.69 -22.33 24.97
N GLY A 19 -12.51 -21.03 25.26
CA GLY A 19 -12.71 -19.97 24.28
C GLY A 19 -11.95 -20.28 22.99
N LYS A 20 -12.64 -20.16 21.84
CA LYS A 20 -12.00 -20.21 20.54
C LYS A 20 -10.89 -19.16 20.52
N LYS A 21 -9.64 -19.59 20.32
CA LYS A 21 -8.54 -18.65 20.07
C LYS A 21 -8.92 -17.83 18.83
N PRO A 22 -8.75 -16.49 18.84
CA PRO A 22 -8.98 -15.69 17.64
C PRO A 22 -8.10 -16.24 16.51
N ASP A 23 -8.69 -16.32 15.32
CA ASP A 23 -8.01 -16.82 14.13
C ASP A 23 -6.79 -15.94 13.84
N PRO A 24 -5.55 -16.48 13.81
CA PRO A 24 -4.38 -15.68 13.48
C PRO A 24 -4.43 -15.11 12.05
N TYR A 25 -5.29 -15.65 11.18
CA TYR A 25 -5.53 -15.15 9.84
C TYR A 25 -6.77 -14.26 9.79
N HIS A 26 -6.62 -13.02 10.27
CA HIS A 26 -7.56 -11.97 9.92
C HIS A 26 -7.10 -11.33 8.61
N GLU A 27 -7.83 -11.58 7.52
CA GLU A 27 -7.66 -10.85 6.27
C GLU A 27 -8.02 -9.38 6.53
N HIS A 28 -7.03 -8.49 6.46
CA HIS A 28 -7.25 -7.05 6.61
C HIS A 28 -8.03 -6.55 5.40
N VAL A 29 -9.28 -6.14 5.62
CA VAL A 29 -10.11 -5.52 4.58
C VAL A 29 -9.82 -4.02 4.61
N PRO A 30 -9.23 -3.43 3.55
CA PRO A 30 -8.91 -2.01 3.53
C PRO A 30 -10.17 -1.16 3.73
N SER A 31 -10.09 -0.15 4.60
CA SER A 31 -11.21 0.79 4.78
C SER A 31 -11.49 1.65 3.53
N GLY A 32 -10.54 1.71 2.60
CA GLY A 32 -10.62 2.49 1.36
C GLY A 32 -10.16 3.93 1.52
N HIS A 33 -9.51 4.28 2.62
CA HIS A 33 -8.98 5.62 2.90
C HIS A 33 -7.45 5.58 3.08
N PRO A 34 -6.67 6.23 2.20
CA PRO A 34 -7.09 7.00 1.02
C PRO A 34 -7.63 6.10 -0.11
N SER A 35 -8.50 6.62 -0.99
CA SER A 35 -9.04 5.83 -2.10
C SER A 35 -7.95 5.42 -3.09
N VAL A 36 -7.05 6.35 -3.40
CA VAL A 36 -5.92 6.13 -4.30
C VAL A 36 -4.63 6.63 -3.64
N VAL A 37 -3.57 5.84 -3.77
CA VAL A 37 -2.19 6.27 -3.52
C VAL A 37 -1.48 6.38 -4.87
N LEU A 38 -1.19 7.61 -5.29
CA LEU A 38 -0.45 7.94 -6.49
C LEU A 38 1.05 7.85 -6.21
N VAL A 39 1.69 6.82 -6.74
CA VAL A 39 3.11 6.51 -6.52
C VAL A 39 3.93 6.90 -7.74
N THR A 40 5.00 7.67 -7.54
CA THR A 40 5.98 7.99 -8.58
C THR A 40 7.39 7.77 -8.04
N VAL A 41 8.22 7.07 -8.79
CA VAL A 41 9.65 6.93 -8.52
C VAL A 41 10.40 7.91 -9.41
N ILE A 42 11.22 8.77 -8.81
CA ILE A 42 12.06 9.74 -9.51
C ILE A 42 13.55 9.34 -9.43
N ASP A 43 14.30 9.59 -10.50
CA ASP A 43 15.75 9.37 -10.56
C ASP A 43 16.50 10.66 -10.92
N PRO A 44 17.05 11.40 -9.94
CA PRO A 44 17.76 12.66 -10.17
C PRO A 44 19.13 12.48 -10.85
N SER A 45 19.58 11.25 -11.08
CA SER A 45 20.80 11.00 -11.87
C SER A 45 20.51 10.84 -13.37
N GLU A 46 19.25 10.60 -13.74
CA GLU A 46 18.83 10.48 -15.15
C GLU A 46 18.15 11.75 -15.67
N TRP A 47 17.49 12.52 -14.80
CA TRP A 47 16.70 13.70 -15.17
C TRP A 47 17.10 14.94 -14.39
N ASP A 48 16.88 16.10 -14.99
CA ASP A 48 17.13 17.41 -14.37
C ASP A 48 16.21 17.64 -13.15
N THR A 49 16.77 18.23 -12.09
CA THR A 49 16.03 18.47 -10.84
C THR A 49 14.82 19.38 -11.04
N ALA A 50 14.94 20.44 -11.86
CA ALA A 50 13.82 21.34 -12.09
C ALA A 50 12.67 20.61 -12.80
N TYR A 51 12.97 19.70 -13.73
CA TYR A 51 11.95 18.85 -14.34
C TYR A 51 11.28 17.96 -13.29
N LEU A 52 12.05 17.24 -12.47
CA LEU A 52 11.51 16.36 -11.43
C LEU A 52 10.67 17.11 -10.40
N ASP A 53 11.01 18.35 -10.07
CA ASP A 53 10.21 19.21 -9.20
C ASP A 53 8.84 19.50 -9.83
N THR A 54 8.75 19.76 -11.14
CA THR A 54 7.46 19.92 -11.82
C THR A 54 6.62 18.64 -11.82
N ILE A 55 7.26 17.47 -11.91
CA ILE A 55 6.58 16.17 -11.81
C ILE A 55 6.00 15.98 -10.42
N LYS A 56 6.81 16.23 -9.39
CA LYS A 56 6.38 16.13 -8.00
C LYS A 56 5.20 17.06 -7.72
N GLU A 57 5.30 18.34 -8.12
CA GLU A 57 4.20 19.30 -7.97
C GLU A 57 2.93 18.84 -8.70
N ASN A 58 3.06 18.30 -9.92
CA ASN A 58 1.94 17.76 -10.67
C ASN A 58 1.20 16.64 -9.91
N ARG A 59 1.95 15.70 -9.30
CA ARG A 59 1.36 14.60 -8.52
C ARG A 59 0.70 15.09 -7.24
N GLU A 60 1.39 15.95 -6.50
CA GLU A 60 0.89 16.50 -5.24
C GLU A 60 -0.38 17.31 -5.43
N ARG A 61 -0.42 18.18 -6.45
CA ARG A 61 -1.61 18.99 -6.76
C ARG A 61 -2.78 18.16 -7.25
N TYR A 62 -2.55 17.16 -8.10
CA TYR A 62 -3.60 16.27 -8.55
C TYR A 62 -4.18 15.45 -7.40
N ALA A 63 -3.31 14.86 -6.56
CA ALA A 63 -3.75 14.08 -5.42
C ALA A 63 -4.55 14.92 -4.42
N ALA A 64 -4.05 16.12 -4.08
CA ALA A 64 -4.74 17.03 -3.17
C ALA A 64 -6.13 17.43 -3.66
N ARG A 65 -6.30 17.63 -4.98
CA ARG A 65 -7.60 17.98 -5.58
C ARG A 65 -8.65 16.88 -5.43
N HIS A 66 -8.24 15.63 -5.60
CA HIS A 66 -9.15 14.48 -5.64
C HIS A 66 -9.24 13.70 -4.31
N GLY A 67 -8.59 14.21 -3.25
CA GLY A 67 -8.55 13.53 -1.96
C GLY A 67 -7.71 12.25 -1.97
N TYR A 68 -6.79 12.11 -2.93
CA TYR A 68 -5.83 11.02 -2.98
C TYR A 68 -4.58 11.36 -2.17
N GLN A 69 -3.71 10.36 -2.01
CA GLN A 69 -2.39 10.55 -1.43
C GLN A 69 -1.31 10.48 -2.53
N ALA A 70 -0.44 11.48 -2.60
CA ALA A 70 0.77 11.40 -3.42
C ALA A 70 1.93 10.81 -2.61
N MET A 71 2.72 9.93 -3.24
CA MET A 71 3.95 9.37 -2.73
C MET A 71 5.02 9.42 -3.83
N VAL A 72 5.88 10.42 -3.76
CA VAL A 72 7.02 10.59 -4.66
C VAL A 72 8.29 10.21 -3.91
N VAL A 73 9.06 9.25 -4.44
CA VAL A 73 10.24 8.66 -3.77
C VAL A 73 11.41 8.55 -4.73
N ASN A 74 12.64 8.55 -4.21
CA ASN A 74 13.83 8.45 -5.05
C ASN A 74 14.12 6.98 -5.39
N ALA A 75 14.49 6.70 -6.64
CA ALA A 75 14.94 5.38 -7.06
C ALA A 75 16.13 4.87 -6.23
N LEU A 76 17.02 5.78 -5.82
CA LEU A 76 18.22 5.49 -5.04
C LEU A 76 17.92 5.10 -3.57
N ASP A 77 16.69 5.32 -3.09
CA ASP A 77 16.28 4.92 -1.73
C ASP A 77 16.02 3.40 -1.63
N TYR A 78 15.99 2.68 -2.75
CA TYR A 78 15.68 1.26 -2.81
C TYR A 78 16.86 0.45 -3.35
N ASP A 79 17.34 -0.49 -2.54
CA ASP A 79 18.32 -1.48 -2.98
C ASP A 79 17.66 -2.55 -3.86
N THR A 80 17.98 -2.54 -5.15
CA THR A 80 17.48 -3.49 -6.14
C THR A 80 18.26 -4.80 -6.19
N GLN A 81 19.27 -4.99 -5.33
CA GLN A 81 20.09 -6.22 -5.24
C GLN A 81 20.70 -6.63 -6.59
N GLY A 82 21.16 -5.66 -7.37
CA GLY A 82 21.76 -5.87 -8.69
C GLY A 82 20.77 -5.93 -9.86
N ALA A 83 19.46 -5.85 -9.61
CA ALA A 83 18.46 -5.66 -10.67
C ALA A 83 18.50 -4.21 -11.21
N PRO A 84 17.98 -3.97 -12.44
CA PRO A 84 17.93 -2.62 -13.00
C PRO A 84 17.22 -1.62 -12.10
N ARG A 85 17.67 -0.35 -12.09
CA ARG A 85 17.09 0.71 -11.25
C ARG A 85 15.59 0.91 -11.46
N SER A 86 15.08 0.63 -12.65
CA SER A 86 13.64 0.67 -12.94
C SER A 86 12.82 -0.26 -12.04
N TRP A 87 13.42 -1.29 -11.43
CA TRP A 87 12.77 -2.17 -10.47
C TRP A 87 12.49 -1.51 -9.12
N ALA A 88 13.08 -0.35 -8.83
CA ALA A 88 12.74 0.46 -7.66
C ALA A 88 11.23 0.74 -7.58
N LYS A 89 10.51 0.76 -8.72
CA LYS A 89 9.05 0.85 -8.76
C LYS A 89 8.34 -0.24 -7.96
N ILE A 90 8.84 -1.48 -8.01
CA ILE A 90 8.25 -2.62 -7.28
C ILE A 90 8.43 -2.42 -5.77
N PHE A 91 9.62 -2.01 -5.34
CA PHE A 91 9.91 -1.73 -3.93
C PHE A 91 9.11 -0.52 -3.42
N ALA A 92 9.00 0.53 -4.21
CA ALA A 92 8.20 1.71 -3.89
C ALA A 92 6.71 1.38 -3.75
N MET A 93 6.14 0.57 -4.65
CA MET A 93 4.75 0.11 -4.53
C MET A 93 4.56 -0.77 -3.30
N ARG A 94 5.50 -1.68 -2.98
CA ARG A 94 5.46 -2.46 -1.73
C ARG A 94 5.51 -1.57 -0.50
N HIS A 95 6.38 -0.56 -0.50
CA HIS A 95 6.49 0.43 0.57
C HIS A 95 5.18 1.22 0.71
N ALA A 96 4.55 1.61 -0.39
CA ALA A 96 3.24 2.27 -0.37
C ALA A 96 2.15 1.38 0.24
N LEU A 97 2.07 0.09 -0.12
CA LEU A 97 1.13 -0.86 0.50
C LEU A 97 1.34 -1.00 2.01
N SER A 98 2.59 -1.02 2.47
CA SER A 98 2.90 -1.09 3.90
C SER A 98 2.56 0.21 4.64
N LYS A 99 2.75 1.36 3.99
CA LYS A 99 2.50 2.69 4.58
C LYS A 99 1.01 3.07 4.57
N TYR A 100 0.27 2.60 3.57
CA TYR A 100 -1.15 2.86 3.37
C TYR A 100 -1.93 1.54 3.25
N PRO A 101 -1.97 0.72 4.32
CA PRO A 101 -2.58 -0.61 4.29
C PRO A 101 -4.10 -0.57 4.01
N ASP A 102 -4.71 0.58 4.24
CA ASP A 102 -6.14 0.83 4.05
C ASP A 102 -6.49 1.43 2.68
N CYS A 103 -5.51 1.66 1.80
CA CYS A 103 -5.82 2.23 0.49
C CYS A 103 -6.60 1.24 -0.39
N LYS A 104 -7.49 1.77 -1.24
CA LYS A 104 -8.26 0.93 -2.17
C LYS A 104 -7.44 0.58 -3.41
N PHE A 105 -6.73 1.55 -3.97
CA PHE A 105 -5.89 1.37 -5.15
C PHE A 105 -4.53 2.03 -5.00
N ILE A 106 -3.51 1.36 -5.53
CA ILE A 106 -2.24 2.02 -5.87
C ILE A 106 -2.27 2.35 -7.34
N TRP A 107 -2.01 3.61 -7.66
CA TRP A 107 -1.80 4.08 -9.02
C TRP A 107 -0.33 4.46 -9.18
N TYR A 108 0.43 3.62 -9.86
CA TYR A 108 1.80 3.94 -10.22
C TYR A 108 1.83 4.78 -11.51
N LEU A 109 2.56 5.88 -11.49
CA LEU A 109 2.73 6.77 -12.63
C LEU A 109 4.22 7.13 -12.77
N ASP A 110 4.81 6.80 -13.91
CA ASP A 110 6.24 7.03 -14.17
C ASP A 110 6.59 8.53 -14.15
N GLN A 111 7.89 8.81 -13.96
CA GLN A 111 8.43 10.17 -13.87
C GLN A 111 8.37 10.95 -15.18
N ASP A 112 8.22 10.28 -16.33
CA ASP A 112 8.13 10.87 -17.67
C ASP A 112 6.68 11.11 -18.13
N ALA A 113 5.69 10.70 -17.33
CA ALA A 113 4.28 10.99 -17.59
C ALA A 113 3.85 12.35 -17.02
N TYR A 114 2.83 12.98 -17.59
CA TYR A 114 2.28 14.23 -17.06
C TYR A 114 0.76 14.20 -17.02
N ILE A 115 0.17 14.61 -15.89
CA ILE A 115 -1.29 14.71 -15.79
C ILE A 115 -1.70 16.05 -16.38
N MET A 116 -2.27 16.01 -17.59
CA MET A 116 -2.58 17.19 -18.40
C MET A 116 -3.94 17.80 -18.06
N ASP A 117 -4.93 16.97 -17.73
CA ASP A 117 -6.26 17.43 -17.30
C ASP A 117 -6.42 17.11 -15.80
N PRO A 118 -6.16 18.08 -14.90
CA PRO A 118 -6.30 17.84 -13.48
C PRO A 118 -7.76 17.84 -13.03
N THR A 119 -8.72 18.23 -13.87
CA THR A 119 -10.11 18.40 -13.45
C THR A 119 -10.89 17.09 -13.35
N LYS A 120 -10.46 16.08 -14.10
CA LYS A 120 -11.06 14.74 -14.11
C LYS A 120 -10.39 13.86 -13.07
N SER A 121 -11.19 13.06 -12.36
CA SER A 121 -10.68 12.08 -11.41
C SER A 121 -10.15 10.84 -12.13
N LEU A 122 -9.41 9.96 -11.43
CA LEU A 122 -8.95 8.71 -12.02
C LEU A 122 -10.13 7.80 -12.38
N GLU A 123 -11.11 7.71 -11.48
CA GLU A 123 -12.31 6.88 -11.65
C GLU A 123 -13.13 7.30 -12.87
N ASP A 124 -13.23 8.61 -13.14
CA ASP A 124 -13.93 9.14 -14.33
C ASP A 124 -13.23 8.80 -15.66
N GLN A 125 -11.95 8.42 -15.63
CA GLN A 125 -11.19 8.08 -16.85
C GLN A 125 -11.20 6.59 -17.18
N VAL A 126 -11.39 5.73 -16.18
CA VAL A 126 -11.28 4.28 -16.34
C VAL A 126 -12.63 3.56 -16.31
N THR A 127 -13.72 4.27 -15.99
CA THR A 127 -15.09 3.75 -15.94
C THR A 127 -15.88 4.21 -17.16
#